data_AF-A0A1H7NLQ2-F1
#
_entry.id   AF-A0A1H7NLQ2-F1
#
_cell.length_a   1.000
_cell.length_b   1.000
_cell.length_c   1.000
_cell.angle_alpha   90.00
_cell.angle_beta   90.00
_cell.angle_gamma   90.00
#
_symmetry.space_group_name_H-M   'P 1'
#
loop_
_entity.id
_entity.type
_entity.pdbx_description
1 polymer ?
#
loop_
_entity_poly.entity_id
_entity_poly.type
_entity_poly.pdbx_seq_one_letter_code
_entity_poly.pdbx_strand_id
1 'polypeptide(L)'
;MKYAIRILFTAVVALVAIGYYYKNSGDHLTGDKWVGLGILGASFILMPLFIYHRWKDKKVKDYMLTEDNIKKMRDFNNKEKTDKD
;
A
#
# COMPACT_ATOMS: atom_id res chain seq x y z
N MET A 1 -4.59 5.78 -11.86
CA MET A 1 -4.18 5.53 -10.45
C MET A 1 -2.95 4.63 -10.26
N LYS A 2 -2.38 3.98 -11.29
CA LYS A 2 -1.25 3.03 -11.11
C LYS A 2 0.10 3.68 -10.72
N TYR A 3 0.24 5.00 -10.93
CA TYR A 3 1.52 5.70 -10.77
C TYR A 3 1.60 6.63 -9.55
N ALA A 4 0.48 6.97 -8.91
CA ALA A 4 0.46 7.94 -7.80
C ALA A 4 1.35 7.50 -6.63
N ILE A 5 1.27 6.22 -6.24
CA ILE A 5 2.14 5.65 -5.21
C ILE A 5 3.58 5.47 -5.65
N ARG A 6 3.81 5.13 -6.92
CA ARG A 6 5.18 5.06 -7.46
C ARG A 6 5.86 6.42 -7.37
N ILE A 7 5.19 7.49 -7.80
CA ILE A 7 5.69 8.87 -7.73
C ILE A 7 5.95 9.27 -6.28
N LEU A 8 5.01 8.99 -5.36
CA LEU A 8 5.18 9.28 -3.94
C LEU A 8 6.38 8.54 -3.33
N PHE A 9 6.55 7.26 -3.67
CA PHE A 9 7.68 6.46 -3.21
C PHE A 9 9.01 6.98 -3.74
N THR A 10 9.08 7.33 -5.02
CA THR A 10 10.28 7.95 -5.61
C THR A 10 10.60 9.30 -4.96
N ALA A 11 9.58 10.11 -4.63
CA ALA A 11 9.77 11.38 -3.92
C ALA A 11 10.35 11.20 -2.51
N VAL A 12 9.89 10.19 -1.76
CA VAL A 12 10.46 9.85 -0.43
C VAL A 12 11.91 9.42 -0.55
N VAL A 13 12.25 8.55 -1.52
CA VAL A 13 13.64 8.12 -1.76
C VAL A 13 14.53 9.30 -2.12
N ALA A 14 14.04 10.22 -2.95
CA ALA A 14 14.76 11.44 -3.29
C ALA A 14 15.01 12.35 -2.07
N LEU A 15 14.01 12.51 -1.19
CA LEU A 15 14.13 13.27 0.07
C LEU A 15 15.21 12.69 1.00
N VAL A 16 15.24 11.36 1.14
CA VAL A 16 16.26 10.68 1.95
C VAL A 16 17.65 10.80 1.32
N ALA A 17 17.76 10.70 -0.02
CA ALA A 17 19.01 10.89 -0.74
C ALA A 17 19.57 12.32 -0.59
N ILE A 18 18.69 13.34 -0.68
CA ILE A 18 19.06 14.75 -0.45
C ILE A 18 19.52 14.95 1.00
N GLY A 19 18.79 14.39 1.98
CA GLY A 19 19.19 14.44 3.38
C GLY A 19 20.58 13.82 3.63
N TYR A 20 20.89 12.70 2.96
CA TYR A 20 22.22 12.08 3.01
C TYR A 20 23.30 12.92 2.32
N TYR A 21 22.97 13.61 1.23
CA TYR A 21 23.90 14.51 0.56
C TYR A 21 24.29 15.70 1.44
N TYR A 22 23.32 16.31 2.14
CA TYR A 22 23.57 17.37 3.11
C TYR A 22 24.37 16.88 4.32
N LYS A 23 24.08 15.67 4.80
CA LYS A 23 24.87 15.01 5.85
C LYS A 23 26.33 14.82 5.43
N ASN A 24 26.60 14.54 4.16
CA ASN A 24 27.95 14.39 3.63
C ASN A 24 28.68 15.74 3.41
N SER A 25 27.94 16.85 3.36
CA SER A 25 28.50 18.20 3.13
C SER A 25 28.96 18.89 4.41
N GLY A 26 28.95 18.19 5.55
CA GLY A 26 29.45 18.68 6.85
C GLY A 26 28.37 19.28 7.77
N ASP A 27 27.14 19.46 7.28
CA ASP A 27 26.00 19.86 8.11
C ASP A 27 25.13 18.64 8.48
N HIS A 28 25.68 17.82 9.38
CA HIS A 28 25.03 16.63 9.89
C HIS A 28 23.68 16.93 10.57
N LEU A 29 23.57 18.09 11.23
CA LEU A 29 22.39 18.46 12.00
C LEU A 29 21.19 18.74 11.09
N THR A 30 21.44 19.44 9.98
CA THR A 30 20.41 19.69 8.96
C THR A 30 20.10 18.40 8.19
N GLY A 31 21.12 17.60 7.83
CA GLY A 31 20.94 16.33 7.14
C GLY A 31 20.05 15.34 7.91
N ASP A 32 20.32 15.12 9.20
CA ASP A 32 19.53 14.19 10.01
C ASP A 32 18.09 14.68 10.22
N LYS A 33 17.83 16.00 10.29
CA LYS A 33 16.46 16.55 10.32
C LYS A 33 15.69 16.23 9.04
N TRP A 34 16.30 16.39 7.87
CA TRP A 34 15.67 16.09 6.58
C TRP A 34 15.40 14.60 6.41
N VAL A 35 16.36 13.74 6.81
CA VAL A 35 16.18 12.28 6.80
C VAL A 35 15.06 11.87 7.76
N GLY A 36 15.08 12.39 8.99
CA GLY A 36 14.03 12.12 9.99
C GLY A 36 12.65 12.55 9.51
N LEU A 37 12.53 13.76 8.95
CA LEU A 37 11.28 14.26 8.38
C LEU A 37 10.81 13.42 7.18
N GLY A 38 11.75 12.97 6.33
CA GLY A 38 11.47 12.08 5.21
C GLY A 38 10.94 10.71 5.66
N ILE A 39 11.56 10.09 6.67
CA ILE A 39 11.09 8.84 7.27
C ILE A 39 9.72 9.04 7.94
N LEU A 40 9.53 10.14 8.67
CA LEU A 40 8.29 10.42 9.37
C LEU A 40 7.13 10.62 8.38
N GLY A 41 7.37 11.39 7.31
CA GLY A 41 6.43 11.55 6.21
C GLY A 41 6.15 10.23 5.48
N ALA A 42 7.15 9.37 5.28
CA ALA A 42 6.93 8.04 4.70
C ALA A 42 6.05 7.17 5.60
N SER A 43 6.31 7.15 6.90
CA SER A 43 5.54 6.35 7.84
C SER A 43 4.10 6.84 7.96
N PHE A 44 3.88 8.16 8.09
CA PHE A 44 2.54 8.72 8.34
C PHE A 44 1.74 9.03 7.08
N ILE A 45 2.37 9.25 5.93
CA ILE A 45 1.67 9.60 4.69
C ILE A 45 1.72 8.42 3.72
N LEU A 46 2.93 7.93 3.43
CA LEU A 46 3.10 6.88 2.41
C LEU A 46 2.47 5.56 2.87
N MET A 47 2.58 5.17 4.15
CA MET A 47 1.99 3.93 4.65
C MET A 47 0.44 3.91 4.58
N PRO A 48 -0.31 4.86 5.16
CA PRO A 48 -1.77 4.83 5.07
C PRO A 48 -2.27 5.04 3.64
N LEU A 49 -1.61 5.88 2.85
CA LEU A 49 -1.97 6.09 1.46
C LEU A 49 -1.75 4.83 0.60
N PHE A 50 -0.69 4.06 0.90
CA PHE A 50 -0.44 2.76 0.28
C PHE A 50 -1.55 1.76 0.59
N ILE A 51 -1.98 1.65 1.85
CA ILE A 51 -3.09 0.76 2.26
C ILE A 51 -4.38 1.16 1.55
N TYR A 52 -4.72 2.45 1.55
CA TYR A 52 -5.94 2.96 0.92
C TYR A 52 -5.97 2.65 -0.59
N HIS A 53 -4.88 2.91 -1.29
CA HIS A 53 -4.79 2.62 -2.72
C HIS A 53 -4.88 1.12 -3.01
N ARG A 54 -4.20 0.28 -2.20
CA ARG A 54 -4.22 -1.17 -2.36
C ARG A 54 -5.62 -1.75 -2.12
N TRP A 55 -6.38 -1.15 -1.20
CA TRP A 55 -7.73 -1.60 -0.85
C TRP A 55 -8.82 -1.05 -1.78
N LYS A 56 -8.54 -0.03 -2.61
CA LYS A 56 -9.52 0.60 -3.50
C LYS A 56 -10.15 -0.36 -4.53
N ASP A 57 -9.39 -1.32 -5.04
CA ASP A 57 -9.87 -2.28 -6.05
C ASP A 57 -10.42 -3.59 -5.45
N LYS A 58 -10.28 -3.81 -4.14
CA LYS A 58 -10.84 -4.99 -3.47
C LYS A 58 -12.12 -4.61 -2.76
N LYS A 59 -13.25 -5.07 -3.30
CA LYS A 59 -14.54 -5.00 -2.57
C LYS A 59 -14.41 -5.84 -1.31
N VAL A 60 -14.24 -5.19 -0.16
CA VAL A 60 -14.18 -5.83 1.16
C VAL A 60 -15.38 -6.77 1.36
N LYS A 61 -16.53 -6.42 0.77
CA LYS A 61 -17.77 -7.20 0.75
C LYS A 61 -17.65 -8.58 0.10
N ASP A 62 -16.82 -8.73 -0.94
CA ASP A 62 -16.62 -10.05 -1.59
C ASP A 62 -15.80 -11.00 -0.71
N TYR A 63 -15.12 -10.48 0.32
CA TYR A 63 -14.34 -11.25 1.28
C TYR A 63 -15.07 -11.48 2.61
N MET A 64 -16.26 -10.90 2.79
CA MET A 64 -17.11 -11.15 3.96
C MET A 64 -18.02 -12.36 3.69
N LEU A 65 -18.21 -13.21 4.71
CA LEU A 65 -19.24 -14.27 4.71
C LEU A 65 -20.63 -13.63 4.85
N THR A 66 -21.08 -12.98 3.79
CA THR A 66 -22.48 -12.58 3.64
C THR A 66 -23.27 -13.77 3.11
N GLU A 67 -24.55 -13.88 3.48
CA GLU A 67 -25.42 -14.99 3.05
C GLU A 67 -25.38 -15.20 1.53
N ASP A 68 -25.33 -14.12 0.74
CA ASP A 68 -25.21 -14.18 -0.72
C ASP A 68 -23.92 -14.87 -1.21
N ASN A 69 -22.78 -14.64 -0.53
CA ASN A 69 -21.50 -15.26 -0.88
C ASN A 69 -21.45 -16.73 -0.46
N ILE A 70 -22.01 -17.06 0.71
CA ILE A 70 -22.14 -18.45 1.17
C ILE A 70 -23.03 -19.25 0.20
N LYS A 71 -24.14 -18.65 -0.24
CA LYS A 71 -25.05 -19.28 -1.21
C LYS A 71 -24.35 -19.52 -2.55
N LYS A 72 -23.60 -18.54 -3.07
CA LYS A 72 -22.78 -18.71 -4.28
C LYS A 72 -21.75 -19.84 -4.15
N MET A 73 -21.05 -19.94 -3.01
CA MET A 73 -20.10 -21.05 -2.77
C MET A 73 -20.78 -22.41 -2.76
N ARG A 74 -21.97 -22.50 -2.16
CA ARG A 74 -22.75 -23.74 -2.10
C ARG A 74 -23.27 -24.17 -3.47
N ASP A 75 -23.74 -23.21 -4.27
CA ASP A 75 -24.22 -23.47 -5.63
C ASP A 75 -23.08 -23.87 -6.57
N PHE A 76 -21.88 -23.30 -6.40
CA PHE A 76 -20.68 -23.72 -7.14
C PHE A 76 -20.29 -25.17 -6.84
N ASN A 77 -20.31 -25.56 -5.56
CA ASN A 77 -19.95 -26.90 -5.11
C ASN A 77 -20.98 -27.96 -5.55
N ASN A 78 -22.26 -27.60 -5.64
CA ASN A 78 -23.29 -28.51 -6.18
C ASN A 78 -23.14 -28.73 -7.69
N LYS A 79 -22.87 -27.68 -8.48
CA LYS A 79 -22.63 -27.83 -9.92
C LYS A 79 -21.43 -28.71 -10.23
N GLU A 80 -20.33 -28.56 -9.49
CA GLU A 80 -19.12 -29.39 -9.69
C GLU A 80 -19.36 -30.88 -9.40
N LYS A 81 -20.31 -31.21 -8.52
CA LYS A 81 -20.70 -32.61 -8.26
C LYS A 81 -21.58 -33.17 -9.37
N THR A 82 -22.48 -32.38 -9.93
CA THR A 82 -23.39 -32.81 -11.00
C THR A 82 -22.68 -32.96 -12.36
N ASP A 83 -21.58 -32.25 -12.58
CA ASP A 83 -20.73 -32.42 -13.79
C ASP A 83 -19.73 -33.60 -13.68
N LYS A 84 -19.60 -34.22 -12.50
CA LYS A 84 -18.70 -35.37 -12.26
C LYS A 84 -19.40 -36.72 -12.18
N ASP A 85 -20.73 -36.74 -12.12
CA ASP A 85 -21.59 -37.93 -12.16
C ASP A 85 -22.15 -38.14 -13.58
#